data_AF-A0A2X1RMR0-F1
#
_entry.id   AF-A0A2X1RMR0-F1
#
_cell.length_a   1.000
_cell.length_b   1.000
_cell.length_c   1.000
_cell.angle_alpha   90.00
_cell.angle_beta   90.00
_cell.angle_gamma   90.00
#
_symmetry.space_group_name_H-M   'P 1'
#
loop_
_entity.id
_entity.type
_entity.pdbx_description
1 polymer ?
#
loop_
_entity_poly.entity_id
_entity_poly.type
_entity_poly.pdbx_seq_one_letter_code
_entity_poly.pdbx_strand_id
1 'polypeptide(L)'
;MDYILALIFEHHKKNQDKEVLIDEIRRTVRSSLGNRAKESLIVDFINQTNLDDIPDKATLIDSFFLFAQAEQRKEAESLFKKKI
;
A
#
# COMPACT_ATOMS: atom_id res chain seq x y z
N MET A 1 4.17 8.74 5.15
CA MET A 1 3.26 7.85 4.41
C MET A 1 2.84 8.48 3.09
N ASP A 2 2.34 9.71 3.13
CA ASP A 2 1.84 10.45 1.96
C ASP A 2 2.86 10.59 0.83
N TYR A 3 4.15 10.69 1.16
CA TYR A 3 5.25 10.67 0.19
C TYR A 3 5.35 9.34 -0.57
N ILE A 4 5.20 8.19 0.09
CA ILE A 4 5.27 6.86 -0.55
C ILE A 4 4.06 6.65 -1.45
N LEU A 5 2.87 7.07 -1.01
CA LEU A 5 1.65 7.01 -1.83
C LEU A 5 1.76 7.93 -3.06
N ALA A 6 2.37 9.11 -2.91
CA ALA A 6 2.66 9.98 -4.04
C ALA A 6 3.55 9.30 -5.09
N LEU A 7 4.63 8.64 -4.64
CA LEU A 7 5.53 7.90 -5.53
C LEU A 7 4.78 6.77 -6.25
N ILE A 8 3.93 6.01 -5.56
CA ILE A 8 3.12 4.96 -6.18
C ILE A 8 2.32 5.51 -7.37
N PHE A 9 1.64 6.64 -7.16
CA PHE A 9 0.86 7.29 -8.22
C PHE A 9 1.74 7.75 -9.40
N GLU A 10 2.84 8.43 -9.11
CA GLU A 10 3.73 9.00 -10.13
C GLU A 10 4.41 7.92 -10.98
N HIS A 11 4.88 6.84 -10.36
CA HIS A 11 5.50 5.73 -11.05
C HIS A 11 4.49 4.93 -11.89
N HIS A 12 3.29 4.71 -11.35
CA HIS A 12 2.23 4.06 -12.11
C HIS A 12 1.83 4.87 -13.36
N LYS A 13 1.69 6.20 -13.26
CA LYS A 13 1.42 7.08 -14.42
C LYS A 13 2.48 7.03 -15.52
N LYS A 14 3.70 6.59 -15.21
CA LYS A 14 4.77 6.40 -16.20
C LYS A 14 4.65 5.05 -16.93
N ASN A 15 3.54 4.32 -16.76
CA ASN A 15 3.34 2.95 -17.27
C ASN A 15 4.45 2.00 -16.84
N GLN A 16 4.97 2.19 -15.63
CA GLN A 16 5.99 1.33 -15.07
C GLN A 16 5.38 -0.02 -14.69
N ASP A 17 6.11 -1.10 -14.97
CA ASP A 17 5.71 -2.44 -14.57
C ASP A 17 5.46 -2.54 -13.06
N LYS A 18 4.42 -3.29 -12.68
CA LYS A 18 3.98 -3.42 -11.28
C LYS A 18 5.06 -4.02 -10.38
N GLU A 19 5.86 -4.97 -10.87
CA GLU A 19 6.96 -5.57 -10.12
C GLU A 19 8.08 -4.56 -9.85
N VAL A 20 8.42 -3.77 -10.87
CA VAL A 20 9.43 -2.70 -10.74
C VAL A 20 8.97 -1.66 -9.72
N LEU A 21 7.69 -1.27 -9.77
CA LEU A 21 7.09 -0.37 -8.78
C LEU A 21 7.21 -0.93 -7.36
N ILE A 22 6.86 -2.19 -7.14
CA ILE A 22 6.93 -2.84 -5.82
C ILE A 22 8.37 -2.82 -5.28
N ASP A 23 9.36 -3.11 -6.11
CA ASP A 23 10.76 -3.13 -5.69
C ASP A 23 11.28 -1.75 -5.29
N GLU A 24 10.90 -0.69 -6.01
CA GLU A 24 11.25 0.69 -5.65
C GLU A 24 10.60 1.15 -4.34
N ILE A 25 9.32 0.78 -4.15
CA ILE A 25 8.60 1.08 -2.90
C ILE A 25 9.23 0.34 -1.73
N ARG A 26 9.61 -0.93 -1.87
CA ARG A 26 10.34 -1.68 -0.84
C ARG A 26 11.65 -0.98 -0.45
N ARG A 27 12.44 -0.53 -1.44
CA ARG A 27 13.68 0.21 -1.17
C ARG A 27 13.43 1.50 -0.39
N THR A 28 12.41 2.26 -0.79
CA THR A 28 12.01 3.54 -0.16
C THR A 28 11.44 3.35 1.25
N VAL A 29 10.65 2.30 1.47
CA VAL A 29 10.09 2.00 2.80
C VAL A 29 11.19 1.55 3.76
N ARG A 30 12.15 0.73 3.30
CA ARG A 30 13.25 0.23 4.13
C ARG A 30 14.22 1.31 4.60
N SER A 31 14.39 2.37 3.81
CA SER A 31 15.19 3.54 4.17
C SER A 31 14.48 4.46 5.18
N SER A 32 13.18 4.28 5.41
CA SER A 32 12.36 5.07 6.33
C SER A 32 11.96 4.26 7.57
N LEU A 33 12.64 4.51 8.69
CA LEU A 33 12.52 3.71 9.94
C LEU A 33 11.07 3.54 10.43
N GLY A 34 10.25 4.59 10.35
CA GLY A 34 8.85 4.57 10.79
C GLY A 34 7.87 3.89 9.82
N ASN A 35 8.24 3.70 8.56
CA ASN A 35 7.37 3.08 7.56
C ASN A 35 7.66 1.60 7.35
N ARG A 36 8.80 1.07 7.84
CA ARG A 36 9.19 -0.34 7.68
C ARG A 36 8.12 -1.33 8.16
N ALA A 37 7.45 -1.02 9.27
CA ALA A 37 6.36 -1.85 9.80
C ALA A 37 5.13 -1.92 8.88
N LYS A 38 5.02 -1.02 7.89
CA LYS A 38 3.93 -0.93 6.92
C LYS A 38 4.30 -1.45 5.53
N GLU A 39 5.53 -1.98 5.35
CA GLU A 39 6.02 -2.47 4.04
C GLU A 39 5.04 -3.47 3.42
N SER A 40 4.69 -4.52 4.15
CA SER A 40 3.76 -5.55 3.68
C SER A 40 2.40 -4.96 3.30
N LEU A 41 1.82 -4.11 4.14
CA LEU A 41 0.53 -3.47 3.88
C LEU A 41 0.53 -2.65 2.57
N ILE A 42 1.61 -1.92 2.30
CA ILE A 42 1.73 -1.13 1.06
C ILE A 42 1.90 -2.04 -0.16
N VAL A 43 2.72 -3.10 -0.04
CA VAL A 43 2.93 -4.07 -1.12
C VAL A 43 1.62 -4.82 -1.43
N ASP A 44 0.90 -5.23 -0.40
CA ASP A 44 -0.39 -5.91 -0.53
C ASP A 44 -1.43 -5.01 -1.20
N PHE A 45 -1.46 -3.72 -0.84
CA PHE A 45 -2.29 -2.74 -1.51
C PHE A 45 -1.98 -2.64 -3.00
N ILE A 46 -0.71 -2.50 -3.39
CA ILE A 46 -0.30 -2.43 -4.80
C ILE A 46 -0.71 -3.69 -5.54
N ASN A 47 -0.52 -4.87 -4.95
CA ASN A 47 -0.87 -6.15 -5.57
C ASN A 47 -2.38 -6.32 -5.76
N GLN A 48 -3.17 -6.01 -4.73
CA GLN A 48 -4.62 -6.26 -4.69
C GLN A 48 -5.46 -5.15 -5.34
N THR A 49 -4.83 -4.03 -5.69
CA THR A 49 -5.51 -2.89 -6.31
C THR A 49 -5.17 -2.80 -7.79
N ASN A 50 -6.19 -2.53 -8.61
CA ASN A 50 -5.97 -2.09 -9.98
C ASN A 50 -5.67 -0.59 -9.97
N LEU A 51 -4.41 -0.23 -10.19
CA LEU A 51 -3.99 1.17 -10.15
C LEU A 51 -4.51 1.97 -11.36
N ASP A 52 -4.86 1.30 -12.46
CA ASP A 52 -5.42 1.95 -13.66
C ASP A 52 -6.80 2.57 -13.39
N ASP A 53 -7.53 2.06 -12.38
CA ASP A 53 -8.84 2.57 -11.96
C ASP A 53 -8.72 3.81 -11.05
N ILE A 54 -7.49 4.27 -10.75
CA ILE A 54 -7.22 5.37 -9.83
C ILE A 54 -6.87 6.63 -10.63
N PRO A 55 -7.81 7.57 -10.80
CA PRO A 55 -7.63 8.72 -11.70
C PRO A 55 -6.66 9.78 -11.15
N ASP A 56 -6.54 9.87 -9.83
CA ASP A 56 -5.76 10.90 -9.15
C ASP A 56 -5.18 10.44 -7.81
N LYS A 57 -4.27 11.25 -7.29
CA LYS A 57 -3.56 10.99 -6.02
C LYS A 57 -4.51 10.99 -4.82
N ALA A 58 -5.57 11.80 -4.83
CA ALA A 58 -6.51 11.85 -3.70
C ALA A 58 -7.25 10.52 -3.58
N THR A 59 -7.73 10.01 -4.71
CA THR A 59 -8.39 8.70 -4.82
C THR A 59 -7.46 7.57 -4.40
N LEU A 60 -6.17 7.62 -4.78
CA LEU A 60 -5.18 6.64 -4.32
C LEU A 60 -5.07 6.62 -2.79
N ILE A 61 -4.97 7.80 -2.18
CA ILE A 61 -4.82 7.96 -0.73
C ILE A 61 -6.06 7.41 -0.01
N ASP A 62 -7.25 7.78 -0.47
CA ASP A 62 -8.52 7.30 0.10
C ASP A 62 -8.65 5.78 -0.04
N SER A 63 -8.33 5.24 -1.22
CA SER A 63 -8.36 3.79 -1.49
C SER A 63 -7.39 3.03 -0.59
N PHE A 64 -6.19 3.56 -0.37
CA PHE A 64 -5.20 2.98 0.53
C PHE A 64 -5.70 2.96 1.98
N PHE A 65 -6.30 4.05 2.47
CA PHE A 65 -6.82 4.09 3.83
C PHE A 65 -8.01 3.15 4.05
N LEU A 66 -8.90 3.04 3.06
CA LEU A 66 -10.00 2.07 3.08
C LEU A 66 -9.47 0.63 3.12
N PHE A 67 -8.48 0.31 2.29
CA PHE A 67 -7.81 -0.98 2.30
C PHE A 67 -7.15 -1.28 3.65
N ALA A 68 -6.36 -0.34 4.18
CA ALA A 68 -5.68 -0.48 5.47
C ALA A 68 -6.65 -0.71 6.64
N GLN A 69 -7.79 -0.01 6.63
CA GLN A 69 -8.82 -0.20 7.65
C GLN A 69 -9.48 -1.59 7.56
N ALA A 70 -9.68 -2.11 6.34
CA ALA A 70 -10.20 -3.45 6.14
C ALA A 70 -9.21 -4.53 6.61
N GLU A 71 -7.92 -4.40 6.27
CA GLU A 71 -6.88 -5.34 6.74
C GLU A 71 -6.73 -5.31 8.26
N GLN A 72 -6.77 -4.13 8.89
CA GLN A 72 -6.74 -4.01 10.34
C GLN A 72 -7.91 -4.75 11.02
N ARG A 73 -9.13 -4.67 10.46
CA ARG A 73 -10.29 -5.41 10.98
C ARG A 73 -10.10 -6.92 10.85
N LYS A 74 -9.63 -7.39 9.68
CA LYS A 74 -9.35 -8.82 9.44
C LYS A 74 -8.31 -9.36 10.43
N GLU A 75 -7.23 -8.62 10.67
CA GLU A 75 -6.22 -9.00 11.67
C GLU A 75 -6.81 -9.05 13.08
N ALA A 76 -7.61 -8.06 13.48
CA ALA A 76 -8.26 -8.03 14.78
C ALA A 76 -9.21 -9.23 14.99
N GLU A 77 -10.03 -9.55 13.99
CA GLU A 77 -10.93 -10.72 14.00
C GLU A 77 -10.16 -12.05 14.04
N SER A 78 -9.08 -12.16 13.25
CA SER A 78 -8.20 -13.33 13.25
C SER A 78 -7.51 -13.54 14.59
N LEU A 79 -7.04 -12.45 15.23
CA LEU A 79 -6.46 -12.49 16.57
C LEU A 79 -7.49 -12.87 17.64
N PHE A 80 -8.74 -12.41 17.52
CA PHE A 80 -9.82 -12.83 18.41
C PHE A 80 -10.10 -14.33 18.26
N LYS A 81 -10.25 -14.83 17.03
CA LYS A 81 -10.49 -16.25 16.75
C LYS A 81 -9.35 -17.16 17.22
N LYS A 82 -8.10 -16.69 17.20
CA LYS A 82 -6.93 -17.45 17.66
C LYS A 82 -6.79 -17.50 19.19
N LYS A 83 -7.47 -16.59 19.91
CA LYS A 83 -7.40 -16.47 21.37
C LYS A 83 -8.51 -17.23 22.12
N ILE A 84 -9.48 -17.80 21.40
CA ILE A 84 -10.60 -18.60 21.94
C ILE A 84 -10.39 -20.04 21.49
#